data_AF-A0A482X3B9-F1
#
_entry.id   AF-A0A482X3B9-F1
#
_cell.length_a   1.000
_cell.length_b   1.000
_cell.length_c   1.000
_cell.angle_alpha   90.00
_cell.angle_beta   90.00
_cell.angle_gamma   90.00
#
_symmetry.space_group_name_H-M   'P 1'
#
loop_
_entity.id
_entity.type
_entity.pdbx_description
1 polymer ?
#
loop_
_entity_poly.entity_id
_entity_poly.type
_entity_poly.pdbx_seq_one_letter_code
_entity_poly.pdbx_strand_id
1 'polypeptide(L)'
;MARYAALEEAHTAQQLRGVVMGTSRDDLMDAVQGLGQSIPTAISIATDACKRCVAFTEGCAFPGLIKALKVYFSSYLDLYSGVLRQLEANRAEHETWNVFQMCLTLLQTTGELLIELKRLDQDLIQNILECSRKESFNAFITILLVPLAQQELRQLISAIQDGVTSSCLESVTLSVEKFCREVHYTTYKVIFSPVSLLLDTASHSWSAPPSKAASYAHNMPDYSFAPQEYITEIGEYLMTLPQHLEPFLMRDNPALTGALHVGGGEGAAAQAGGGGGFADLLLGMVARGTCQTYLDHILAVSQLTPAASKQLAIDIKYLGNVLEDLGFGLLDSLQHVSVLLKVPAEEYQSQTTGAPPKLVAAVRQMRNIPST
;
A
#
# COMPACT_ATOMS: atom_id res chain seq x y z
N MET A 1 18.67 -34.37 -21.56
CA MET A 1 17.52 -33.87 -20.77
C MET A 1 17.87 -33.03 -19.55
N ALA A 2 19.06 -33.17 -18.95
CA ALA A 2 19.60 -32.19 -17.97
C ALA A 2 19.64 -30.73 -18.48
N ARG A 3 19.43 -30.53 -19.79
CA ARG A 3 19.37 -29.23 -20.44
C ARG A 3 17.95 -28.73 -20.73
N TYR A 4 16.87 -29.50 -20.54
CA TYR A 4 15.50 -28.99 -20.83
C TYR A 4 15.20 -27.75 -20.00
N ALA A 5 15.37 -27.83 -18.68
CA ALA A 5 15.15 -26.70 -17.79
C ALA A 5 16.01 -25.48 -18.19
N ALA A 6 17.30 -25.70 -18.49
CA ALA A 6 18.20 -24.63 -18.91
C ALA A 6 17.86 -24.04 -20.30
N LEU A 7 17.37 -24.85 -21.23
CA LEU A 7 16.93 -24.41 -22.55
C LEU A 7 15.61 -23.65 -22.45
N GLU A 8 14.68 -24.12 -21.63
CA GLU A 8 13.40 -23.45 -21.39
C GLU A 8 13.62 -22.11 -20.67
N GLU A 9 14.49 -22.07 -19.67
CA GLU A 9 14.91 -20.83 -19.00
C GLU A 9 15.55 -19.84 -19.99
N ALA A 10 16.49 -20.30 -20.83
CA ALA A 10 17.10 -19.45 -21.85
C ALA A 10 16.06 -18.94 -22.88
N HIS A 11 15.11 -19.79 -23.26
CA HIS A 11 14.06 -19.44 -24.21
C HIS A 11 13.08 -18.42 -23.64
N THR A 12 12.56 -18.63 -22.43
CA THR A 12 11.64 -17.69 -21.78
C THR A 12 12.35 -16.37 -21.46
N ALA A 13 13.63 -16.40 -21.06
CA ALA A 13 14.43 -15.20 -20.87
C ALA A 13 14.61 -14.41 -22.18
N GLN A 14 14.81 -15.09 -23.31
CA GLN A 14 14.88 -14.42 -24.62
C GLN A 14 13.54 -13.77 -24.99
N GLN A 15 12.41 -14.45 -24.76
CA GLN A 15 11.08 -13.91 -25.02
C GLN A 15 10.77 -12.72 -24.10
N LEU A 16 11.18 -12.78 -22.82
CA LEU A 16 11.05 -11.69 -21.87
C LEU A 16 11.74 -10.42 -22.35
N ARG A 17 12.94 -10.52 -22.96
CA ARG A 17 13.63 -9.35 -23.53
C ARG A 17 12.80 -8.64 -24.61
N GLY A 18 12.01 -9.39 -25.39
CA GLY A 18 11.06 -8.81 -26.34
C GLY A 18 9.97 -7.99 -25.64
N VAL A 19 9.49 -8.48 -24.49
CA VAL A 19 8.54 -7.75 -23.63
C VAL A 19 9.18 -6.47 -23.07
N VAL A 20 10.40 -6.56 -22.54
CA VAL A 20 11.15 -5.40 -22.00
C VAL A 20 11.31 -4.29 -23.05
N MET A 21 11.66 -4.64 -24.28
CA MET A 21 11.79 -3.64 -25.34
C MET A 21 10.46 -2.99 -25.72
N GLY A 22 9.33 -3.68 -25.56
CA GLY A 22 8.00 -3.12 -25.77
C GLY A 22 7.53 -2.19 -24.65
N THR A 23 8.06 -2.33 -23.43
CA THR A 23 7.69 -1.54 -22.24
C THR A 23 8.64 -0.37 -21.96
N SER A 24 9.87 -0.41 -22.48
CA SER A 24 10.83 0.69 -22.35
C SER A 24 10.36 1.92 -23.11
N ARG A 25 9.92 2.96 -22.39
CA ARG A 25 9.50 4.24 -22.96
C ARG A 25 10.15 5.40 -22.21
N ASP A 26 10.35 6.52 -22.90
CA ASP A 26 10.94 7.74 -22.32
C ASP A 26 9.98 8.43 -21.34
N ASP A 27 8.65 8.28 -21.56
CA ASP A 27 7.61 8.77 -20.66
C ASP A 27 7.23 7.70 -19.63
N LEU A 28 7.17 8.11 -18.35
CA LEU A 28 6.98 7.20 -17.22
C LEU A 28 5.53 6.70 -17.09
N MET A 29 4.52 7.49 -17.51
CA MET A 29 3.12 7.03 -17.49
C MET A 29 2.93 5.95 -18.54
N ASP A 30 3.53 6.18 -19.69
CA ASP A 30 3.62 5.25 -20.81
C ASP A 30 4.33 3.94 -20.42
N ALA A 31 5.40 4.00 -19.61
CA ALA A 31 6.06 2.82 -19.05
C ALA A 31 5.14 2.04 -18.10
N VAL A 32 4.41 2.72 -17.19
CA VAL A 32 3.45 2.10 -16.27
C VAL A 32 2.31 1.41 -17.04
N GLN A 33 1.74 2.08 -18.05
CA GLN A 33 0.71 1.48 -18.91
C GLN A 33 1.26 0.31 -19.74
N GLY A 34 2.50 0.42 -20.22
CA GLY A 34 3.20 -0.64 -20.93
C GLY A 34 3.33 -1.92 -20.10
N LEU A 35 3.63 -1.80 -18.79
CA LEU A 35 3.65 -2.94 -17.88
C LEU A 35 2.30 -3.66 -17.84
N GLY A 36 1.19 -2.93 -17.66
CA GLY A 36 -0.15 -3.52 -17.70
C GLY A 36 -0.46 -4.25 -19.01
N GLN A 37 -0.14 -3.61 -20.14
CA GLN A 37 -0.33 -4.20 -21.47
C GLN A 37 0.55 -5.44 -21.73
N SER A 38 1.67 -5.57 -21.02
CA SER A 38 2.57 -6.71 -21.17
C SER A 38 2.14 -7.97 -20.41
N ILE A 39 1.24 -7.86 -19.43
CA ILE A 39 0.81 -9.00 -18.59
C ILE A 39 0.29 -10.18 -19.43
N PRO A 40 -0.65 -10.02 -20.40
CA PRO A 40 -1.17 -11.14 -21.17
C PRO A 40 -0.07 -11.88 -21.95
N THR A 41 0.87 -11.13 -22.53
CA THR A 41 2.02 -11.69 -23.25
C THR A 41 2.94 -12.45 -22.29
N ALA A 42 3.24 -11.87 -21.13
CA ALA A 42 4.10 -12.48 -20.12
C ALA A 42 3.50 -13.80 -19.59
N ILE A 43 2.19 -13.85 -19.38
CA ILE A 43 1.46 -15.05 -18.95
C ILE A 43 1.34 -16.08 -20.07
N SER A 44 1.14 -15.65 -21.32
CA SER A 44 1.13 -16.54 -22.50
C SER A 44 2.47 -17.27 -22.67
N ILE A 45 3.59 -16.57 -22.51
CA ILE A 45 4.94 -17.17 -22.58
C ILE A 45 5.09 -18.30 -21.55
N ALA A 46 4.68 -18.06 -20.31
CA ALA A 46 4.73 -19.06 -19.24
C ALA A 46 3.77 -20.23 -19.50
N THR A 47 2.56 -19.95 -19.98
CA THR A 47 1.55 -20.95 -20.33
C THR A 47 2.03 -21.84 -21.48
N ASP A 48 2.68 -21.27 -22.49
CA ASP A 48 3.23 -22.04 -23.60
C ASP A 48 4.44 -22.87 -23.17
N ALA A 49 5.22 -22.43 -22.18
CA ALA A 49 6.26 -23.25 -21.56
C ALA A 49 5.68 -24.48 -20.84
N CYS A 50 4.53 -24.33 -20.16
CA CYS A 50 3.79 -25.46 -19.60
C CYS A 50 3.33 -26.44 -20.70
N LYS A 51 2.75 -25.94 -21.80
CA LYS A 51 2.32 -26.77 -22.93
C LYS A 51 3.49 -27.53 -23.56
N ARG A 52 4.65 -26.88 -23.76
CA ARG A 52 5.87 -27.51 -24.27
C ARG A 52 6.39 -28.60 -23.32
N CYS A 53 6.34 -28.36 -22.01
CA CYS A 53 6.74 -29.34 -21.01
C CYS A 53 5.91 -30.62 -21.10
N VAL A 54 4.59 -30.48 -21.23
CA VAL A 54 3.69 -31.62 -21.44
C VAL A 54 3.99 -32.31 -22.77
N ALA A 55 4.07 -31.56 -23.87
CA ALA A 55 4.24 -32.11 -25.22
C ALA A 55 5.58 -32.83 -25.42
N PHE A 56 6.67 -32.33 -24.85
CA PHE A 56 8.02 -32.88 -25.07
C PHE A 56 8.47 -33.87 -24.00
N THR A 57 7.91 -33.80 -22.80
CA THR A 57 8.39 -34.59 -21.65
C THR A 57 7.31 -35.38 -20.93
N GLU A 58 6.06 -35.36 -21.43
CA GLU A 58 4.88 -35.90 -20.73
C GLU A 58 4.76 -35.38 -19.29
N GLY A 59 5.25 -34.16 -19.04
CA GLY A 59 5.24 -33.53 -17.70
C GLY A 59 6.39 -33.97 -16.78
N CYS A 60 7.29 -34.84 -17.20
CA CYS A 60 8.41 -35.28 -16.34
C CYS A 60 9.37 -34.14 -15.97
N ALA A 61 9.41 -33.07 -16.77
CA ALA A 61 10.29 -31.93 -16.54
C ALA A 61 9.69 -30.79 -15.69
N PHE A 62 8.49 -30.97 -15.11
CA PHE A 62 7.84 -29.92 -14.29
C PHE A 62 8.71 -29.35 -13.15
N PRO A 63 9.48 -30.14 -12.37
CA PRO A 63 10.37 -29.58 -11.35
C PRO A 63 11.40 -28.59 -11.91
N GLY A 64 11.91 -28.86 -13.12
CA GLY A 64 12.82 -27.96 -13.83
C GLY A 64 12.11 -26.74 -14.39
N LEU A 65 10.91 -26.92 -14.96
CA LEU A 65 10.08 -25.82 -15.44
C LEU A 65 9.69 -24.86 -14.31
N ILE A 66 9.30 -25.36 -13.15
CA ILE A 66 8.95 -24.54 -11.98
C ILE A 66 10.13 -23.63 -11.61
N LYS A 67 11.35 -24.18 -11.59
CA LYS A 67 12.57 -23.39 -11.32
C LYS A 67 12.76 -22.28 -12.38
N ALA A 68 12.60 -22.62 -13.67
CA ALA A 68 12.71 -21.65 -14.77
C ALA A 68 11.63 -20.55 -14.70
N LEU A 69 10.37 -20.91 -14.40
CA LEU A 69 9.27 -19.95 -14.23
C LEU A 69 9.51 -19.00 -13.06
N LYS A 70 10.08 -19.49 -11.95
CA LYS A 70 10.46 -18.64 -10.82
C LYS A 70 11.46 -17.56 -11.24
N VAL A 71 12.53 -17.95 -11.95
CA VAL A 71 13.54 -17.00 -12.47
C VAL A 71 12.93 -16.02 -13.45
N TYR A 72 12.06 -16.50 -14.35
CA TYR A 72 11.36 -15.69 -15.33
C TYR A 72 10.50 -14.60 -14.68
N PHE A 73 9.63 -14.96 -13.74
CA PHE A 73 8.76 -13.98 -13.08
C PHE A 73 9.51 -13.05 -12.13
N SER A 74 10.59 -13.51 -11.48
CA SER A 74 11.49 -12.61 -10.75
C SER A 74 12.08 -11.55 -11.67
N SER A 75 12.54 -11.95 -12.86
CA SER A 75 13.08 -11.01 -13.86
C SER A 75 12.01 -10.08 -14.43
N TYR A 76 10.76 -10.53 -14.55
CA TYR A 76 9.64 -9.69 -14.96
C TYR A 76 9.28 -8.65 -13.88
N LEU A 77 9.32 -9.05 -12.61
CA LEU A 77 9.10 -8.16 -11.47
C LEU A 77 10.20 -7.10 -11.31
N ASP A 78 11.42 -7.36 -11.78
CA ASP A 78 12.49 -6.36 -11.81
C ASP A 78 12.13 -5.16 -12.70
N LEU A 79 11.30 -5.35 -13.74
CA LEU A 79 10.81 -4.25 -14.58
C LEU A 79 9.89 -3.31 -13.80
N TYR A 80 8.95 -3.89 -13.04
CA TYR A 80 8.08 -3.14 -12.14
C TYR A 80 8.89 -2.40 -11.08
N SER A 81 9.90 -3.05 -10.52
CA SER A 81 10.82 -2.45 -9.55
C SER A 81 11.60 -1.27 -10.14
N GLY A 82 12.00 -1.34 -11.41
CA GLY A 82 12.63 -0.24 -12.13
C GLY A 82 11.71 0.98 -12.25
N VAL A 83 10.45 0.77 -12.64
CA VAL A 83 9.44 1.83 -12.77
C VAL A 83 9.12 2.46 -11.42
N LEU A 84 8.97 1.68 -10.35
CA LEU A 84 8.73 2.22 -9.01
C LEU A 84 9.88 3.12 -8.54
N ARG A 85 11.14 2.73 -8.80
CA ARG A 85 12.31 3.56 -8.46
C ARG A 85 12.33 4.88 -9.23
N GLN A 86 11.91 4.88 -10.50
CA GLN A 86 11.79 6.11 -11.30
C GLN A 86 10.67 7.01 -10.76
N LEU A 87 9.52 6.44 -10.38
CA LEU A 87 8.44 7.17 -9.71
C LEU A 87 8.91 7.78 -8.38
N GLU A 88 9.74 7.08 -7.63
CA GLU A 88 10.35 7.57 -6.39
C GLU A 88 11.32 8.74 -6.59
N ALA A 89 12.16 8.67 -7.63
CA ALA A 89 13.12 9.72 -7.93
C ALA A 89 12.43 11.02 -8.39
N ASN A 90 11.37 10.89 -9.18
CA ASN A 90 10.70 12.02 -9.83
C ASN A 90 9.63 12.71 -8.96
N ARG A 91 9.46 12.32 -7.68
CA ARG A 91 8.44 12.88 -6.78
C ARG A 91 8.60 14.38 -6.48
N ALA A 92 9.83 14.90 -6.58
CA ALA A 92 10.14 16.29 -6.24
C ALA A 92 9.92 17.27 -7.41
N GLU A 93 9.82 16.78 -8.65
CA GLU A 93 9.82 17.60 -9.87
C GLU A 93 8.44 17.70 -10.55
N HIS A 94 7.47 16.83 -10.22
CA HIS A 94 6.16 16.76 -10.89
C HIS A 94 4.95 17.12 -10.00
N GLU A 95 3.85 17.48 -10.65
CA GLU A 95 2.52 17.63 -10.04
C GLU A 95 2.14 16.37 -9.24
N THR A 96 1.95 16.54 -7.93
CA THR A 96 1.66 15.47 -6.96
C THR A 96 0.55 14.53 -7.42
N TRP A 97 -0.46 15.07 -8.11
CA TRP A 97 -1.58 14.30 -8.64
C TRP A 97 -1.20 13.37 -9.79
N ASN A 98 -0.32 13.78 -10.70
CA ASN A 98 0.11 12.90 -11.79
C ASN A 98 0.86 11.68 -11.24
N VAL A 99 1.83 11.93 -10.36
CA VAL A 99 2.59 10.85 -9.69
C VAL A 99 1.64 9.93 -8.90
N PHE A 100 0.63 10.50 -8.25
CA PHE A 100 -0.39 9.72 -7.55
C PHE A 100 -1.16 8.79 -8.50
N GLN A 101 -1.65 9.29 -9.64
CA GLN A 101 -2.36 8.48 -10.64
C GLN A 101 -1.47 7.36 -11.21
N MET A 102 -0.19 7.65 -11.44
CA MET A 102 0.78 6.66 -11.89
C MET A 102 1.01 5.57 -10.84
N CYS A 103 1.11 5.93 -9.56
CA CYS A 103 1.24 4.97 -8.46
C CYS A 103 -0.01 4.07 -8.35
N LEU A 104 -1.20 4.62 -8.53
CA LEU A 104 -2.44 3.83 -8.56
C LEU A 104 -2.51 2.88 -9.76
N THR A 105 -2.10 3.35 -10.93
CA THR A 105 -2.05 2.52 -12.14
C THR A 105 -1.02 1.39 -11.97
N LEU A 106 0.14 1.67 -11.37
CA LEU A 106 1.14 0.65 -11.06
C LEU A 106 0.61 -0.36 -10.03
N LEU A 107 -0.11 0.10 -9.01
CA LEU A 107 -0.70 -0.79 -8.01
C LEU A 107 -1.77 -1.70 -8.62
N GLN A 108 -2.62 -1.16 -9.50
CA GLN A 108 -3.61 -1.93 -10.25
C GLN A 108 -2.93 -3.00 -11.11
N THR A 109 -1.96 -2.64 -11.95
CA THR A 109 -1.27 -3.59 -12.84
C THR A 109 -0.50 -4.65 -12.07
N THR A 110 0.01 -4.32 -10.88
CA THR A 110 0.62 -5.31 -9.97
C THR A 110 -0.44 -6.28 -9.43
N GLY A 111 -1.62 -5.78 -9.06
CA GLY A 111 -2.76 -6.62 -8.67
C GLY A 111 -3.24 -7.55 -9.79
N GLU A 112 -3.29 -7.07 -11.03
CA GLU A 112 -3.63 -7.86 -12.21
C GLU A 112 -2.61 -8.98 -12.42
N LEU A 113 -1.32 -8.67 -12.32
CA LEU A 113 -0.24 -9.67 -12.37
C LEU A 113 -0.40 -10.72 -11.26
N LEU A 114 -0.74 -10.31 -10.04
CA LEU A 114 -0.93 -11.23 -8.92
C LEU A 114 -2.10 -12.20 -9.16
N ILE A 115 -3.20 -11.73 -9.73
CA ILE A 115 -4.36 -12.56 -10.09
C ILE A 115 -3.97 -13.59 -11.15
N GLU A 116 -3.34 -13.14 -12.24
CA GLU A 116 -2.92 -14.04 -13.33
C GLU A 116 -1.84 -15.04 -12.88
N LEU A 117 -0.93 -14.63 -11.99
CA LEU A 117 0.07 -15.54 -11.41
C LEU A 117 -0.57 -16.63 -10.56
N LYS A 118 -1.56 -16.27 -9.72
CA LYS A 118 -2.31 -17.25 -8.90
C LYS A 118 -3.10 -18.22 -9.77
N ARG A 119 -3.68 -17.75 -10.87
CA ARG A 119 -4.35 -18.59 -11.86
C ARG A 119 -3.39 -19.56 -12.55
N LEU A 120 -2.26 -19.05 -13.05
CA LEU A 120 -1.22 -19.87 -13.69
C LEU A 120 -0.68 -20.96 -12.74
N ASP A 121 -0.52 -20.64 -11.46
CA ASP A 121 -0.07 -21.59 -10.45
C ASP A 121 -1.09 -22.72 -10.20
N GLN A 122 -2.39 -22.40 -10.17
CA GLN A 122 -3.46 -23.40 -10.12
C GLN A 122 -3.46 -24.30 -11.36
N ASP A 123 -3.38 -23.70 -12.55
CA ASP A 123 -3.30 -24.44 -13.82
C ASP A 123 -2.06 -25.34 -13.86
N LEU A 124 -0.93 -24.89 -13.31
CA LEU A 124 0.31 -25.65 -13.22
C LEU A 124 0.15 -26.90 -12.32
N ILE A 125 -0.44 -26.73 -11.14
CA ILE A 125 -0.75 -27.83 -10.22
C ILE A 125 -1.68 -28.85 -10.89
N GLN A 126 -2.73 -28.37 -11.55
CA GLN A 126 -3.67 -29.22 -12.26
C GLN A 126 -2.96 -30.04 -13.36
N ASN A 127 -2.13 -29.39 -14.17
CA ASN A 127 -1.37 -30.04 -15.24
C ASN A 127 -0.41 -31.13 -14.71
N ILE A 128 0.25 -30.87 -13.57
CA ILE A 128 1.13 -31.86 -12.92
C ILE A 128 0.32 -33.09 -12.50
N LEU A 129 -0.83 -32.88 -11.85
CA LEU A 129 -1.70 -33.96 -11.40
C LEU A 129 -2.28 -34.74 -12.58
N GLU A 130 -2.71 -34.08 -13.65
CA GLU A 130 -3.22 -34.73 -14.86
C GLU A 130 -2.15 -35.58 -15.56
N CYS A 131 -0.92 -35.06 -15.70
CA CYS A 131 0.19 -35.83 -16.26
C CYS A 131 0.53 -37.05 -15.39
N SER A 132 0.48 -36.91 -14.06
CA SER A 132 0.78 -38.00 -13.13
C SER A 132 -0.15 -39.21 -13.24
N ARG A 133 -1.36 -39.01 -13.80
CA ARG A 133 -2.38 -40.05 -13.98
C ARG A 133 -2.25 -40.80 -15.31
N LYS A 134 -1.41 -40.34 -16.24
CA LYS A 134 -1.24 -40.99 -17.55
C LYS A 134 -0.47 -42.31 -17.41
N GLU A 135 -0.90 -43.33 -18.16
CA GLU A 135 -0.21 -44.63 -18.18
C GLU A 135 1.23 -44.53 -18.70
N SER A 136 1.45 -43.67 -19.70
CA SER A 136 2.78 -43.42 -20.30
C SER A 136 3.76 -42.74 -19.34
N PHE A 137 3.27 -42.08 -18.28
CA PHE A 137 4.07 -41.20 -17.43
C PHE A 137 5.27 -41.92 -16.80
N ASN A 138 5.07 -43.11 -16.22
CA ASN A 138 6.16 -43.86 -15.58
C ASN A 138 7.26 -44.30 -16.57
N ALA A 139 6.90 -44.60 -17.82
CA ALA A 139 7.87 -44.92 -18.85
C ALA A 139 8.75 -43.70 -19.17
N PHE A 140 8.13 -42.53 -19.33
CA PHE A 140 8.85 -41.27 -19.57
C PHE A 140 9.76 -40.87 -18.40
N ILE A 141 9.31 -41.05 -17.15
CA ILE A 141 10.15 -40.84 -15.95
C ILE A 141 11.41 -41.69 -16.04
N THR A 142 11.26 -42.98 -16.36
CA THR A 142 12.38 -43.93 -16.37
C THR A 142 13.37 -43.65 -17.51
N ILE A 143 12.86 -43.23 -18.67
CA ILE A 143 13.67 -42.99 -19.88
C ILE A 143 14.35 -41.61 -19.84
N LEU A 144 13.65 -40.57 -19.38
CA LEU A 144 14.11 -39.18 -19.54
C LEU A 144 14.83 -38.61 -18.32
N LEU A 145 14.59 -39.13 -17.12
CA LEU A 145 15.10 -38.57 -15.87
C LEU A 145 16.17 -39.46 -15.22
N VAL A 146 17.19 -38.82 -14.66
CA VAL A 146 18.18 -39.46 -13.76
C VAL A 146 17.54 -39.77 -12.40
N PRO A 147 18.04 -40.75 -11.63
CA PRO A 147 17.41 -41.20 -10.38
C PRO A 147 17.07 -40.08 -9.39
N LEU A 148 17.95 -39.09 -9.23
CA LEU A 148 17.71 -37.93 -8.37
C LEU A 148 16.50 -37.10 -8.85
N ALA A 149 16.42 -36.82 -10.15
CA ALA A 149 15.30 -36.07 -10.73
C ALA A 149 13.98 -36.84 -10.69
N GLN A 150 14.03 -38.18 -10.77
CA GLN A 150 12.86 -39.02 -10.56
C GLN A 150 12.33 -38.88 -9.12
N GLN A 151 13.22 -38.89 -8.14
CA GLN A 151 12.87 -38.69 -6.74
C GLN A 151 12.26 -37.29 -6.52
N GLU A 152 12.88 -36.23 -7.06
CA GLU A 152 12.35 -34.86 -6.97
C GLU A 152 10.93 -34.75 -7.54
N LEU A 153 10.69 -35.32 -8.72
CA LEU A 153 9.36 -35.31 -9.34
C LEU A 153 8.32 -36.09 -8.52
N ARG A 154 8.69 -37.27 -8.01
CA ARG A 154 7.78 -38.10 -7.20
C ARG A 154 7.44 -37.41 -5.88
N GLN A 155 8.42 -36.78 -5.23
CA GLN A 155 8.22 -36.00 -4.00
C GLN A 155 7.33 -34.78 -4.25
N LEU A 156 7.51 -34.08 -5.37
CA LEU A 156 6.63 -32.97 -5.75
C LEU A 156 5.18 -33.44 -5.92
N ILE A 157 4.97 -34.53 -6.66
CA ILE A 157 3.61 -35.06 -6.90
C ILE A 157 2.96 -35.51 -5.58
N SER A 158 3.68 -36.23 -4.72
CA SER A 158 3.14 -36.66 -3.43
C SER A 158 2.81 -35.45 -2.55
N ALA A 159 3.70 -34.45 -2.49
CA ALA A 159 3.47 -33.25 -1.70
C ALA A 159 2.24 -32.46 -2.18
N ILE A 160 1.98 -32.41 -3.49
CA ILE A 160 0.75 -31.81 -4.05
C ILE A 160 -0.48 -32.66 -3.69
N GLN A 161 -0.41 -33.98 -3.85
CA GLN A 161 -1.54 -34.90 -3.57
C GLN A 161 -1.93 -34.89 -2.10
N ASP A 162 -0.95 -34.83 -1.21
CA ASP A 162 -1.13 -34.78 0.25
C ASP A 162 -1.53 -33.38 0.74
N GLY A 163 -1.59 -32.38 -0.15
CA GLY A 163 -1.93 -30.99 0.18
C GLY A 163 -0.82 -30.21 0.91
N VAL A 164 0.38 -30.77 1.01
CA VAL A 164 1.55 -30.11 1.60
C VAL A 164 2.04 -28.96 0.72
N THR A 165 1.98 -29.12 -0.61
CA THR A 165 2.29 -28.07 -1.58
C THR A 165 1.00 -27.55 -2.20
N SER A 166 0.54 -26.39 -1.72
CA SER A 166 -0.63 -25.67 -2.25
C SER A 166 -0.29 -24.70 -3.38
N SER A 167 0.99 -24.36 -3.55
CA SER A 167 1.48 -23.45 -4.59
C SER A 167 2.88 -23.86 -5.07
N CYS A 168 3.07 -23.93 -6.39
CA CYS A 168 4.37 -24.18 -7.00
C CYS A 168 5.20 -22.88 -7.16
N LEU A 169 4.52 -21.75 -7.27
CA LEU A 169 5.10 -20.41 -7.48
C LEU A 169 5.07 -19.51 -6.23
N GLU A 170 4.86 -20.09 -5.04
CA GLU A 170 4.72 -19.36 -3.76
C GLU A 170 5.77 -18.26 -3.56
N SER A 171 7.06 -18.56 -3.80
CA SER A 171 8.15 -17.58 -3.63
C SER A 171 8.00 -16.35 -4.51
N VAL A 172 7.47 -16.52 -5.72
CA VAL A 172 7.20 -15.42 -6.66
C VAL A 172 5.96 -14.66 -6.21
N THR A 173 4.89 -15.39 -5.85
CA THR A 173 3.65 -14.80 -5.34
C THR A 173 3.93 -13.88 -4.14
N LEU A 174 4.71 -14.36 -3.16
CA LEU A 174 5.14 -13.57 -2.01
C LEU A 174 6.00 -12.35 -2.41
N SER A 175 6.81 -12.47 -3.46
CA SER A 175 7.60 -11.35 -3.98
C SER A 175 6.74 -10.27 -4.63
N VAL A 176 5.73 -10.68 -5.41
CA VAL A 176 4.74 -9.76 -6.00
C VAL A 176 3.90 -9.11 -4.89
N GLU A 177 3.46 -9.87 -3.88
CA GLU A 177 2.73 -9.33 -2.73
C GLU A 177 3.58 -8.35 -1.91
N LYS A 178 4.88 -8.61 -1.76
CA LYS A 178 5.81 -7.65 -1.16
C LYS A 178 5.91 -6.39 -2.00
N PHE A 179 6.03 -6.52 -3.33
CA PHE A 179 6.06 -5.37 -4.22
C PHE A 179 4.74 -4.56 -4.17
N CYS A 180 3.57 -5.21 -4.07
CA CYS A 180 2.29 -4.52 -3.81
C CYS A 180 2.36 -3.63 -2.56
N ARG A 181 2.96 -4.13 -1.46
CA ARG A 181 3.16 -3.33 -0.24
C ARG A 181 4.07 -2.13 -0.47
N GLU A 182 5.14 -2.28 -1.24
CA GLU A 182 6.06 -1.20 -1.57
C GLU A 182 5.38 -0.11 -2.42
N VAL A 183 4.63 -0.50 -3.46
CA VAL A 183 3.85 0.44 -4.28
C VAL A 183 2.78 1.13 -3.42
N HIS A 184 2.06 0.39 -2.58
CA HIS A 184 1.05 0.95 -1.68
C HIS A 184 1.65 2.00 -0.72
N TYR A 185 2.77 1.69 -0.07
CA TYR A 185 3.47 2.63 0.79
C TYR A 185 3.90 3.89 0.04
N THR A 186 4.36 3.72 -1.19
CA THR A 186 4.70 4.81 -2.10
C THR A 186 3.50 5.69 -2.42
N THR A 187 2.37 5.09 -2.82
CA THR A 187 1.10 5.78 -3.07
C THR A 187 0.68 6.61 -1.85
N TYR A 188 0.72 6.00 -0.65
CA TYR A 188 0.39 6.68 0.60
C TYR A 188 1.31 7.88 0.86
N LYS A 189 2.63 7.73 0.67
CA LYS A 189 3.56 8.84 0.86
C LYS A 189 3.29 10.00 -0.09
N VAL A 190 2.96 9.72 -1.35
CA VAL A 190 2.67 10.77 -2.35
C VAL A 190 1.42 11.54 -1.95
N ILE A 191 0.32 10.84 -1.66
CA ILE A 191 -0.96 11.47 -1.31
C ILE A 191 -0.93 12.16 0.06
N PHE A 192 -0.08 11.70 0.98
CA PHE A 192 0.03 12.28 2.32
C PHE A 192 1.03 13.44 2.40
N SER A 193 1.93 13.58 1.42
CA SER A 193 2.99 14.60 1.44
C SER A 193 2.49 16.04 1.63
N PRO A 194 1.41 16.50 0.96
CA PRO A 194 0.92 17.87 1.16
C PRO A 194 0.46 18.12 2.59
N VAL A 195 -0.25 17.16 3.18
CA VAL A 195 -0.75 17.24 4.56
C VAL A 195 0.41 17.30 5.56
N SER A 196 1.41 16.43 5.39
CA SER A 196 2.60 16.42 6.24
C SER A 196 3.32 17.77 6.19
N LEU A 197 3.56 18.30 4.99
CA LEU A 197 4.30 19.55 4.80
C LEU A 197 3.60 20.74 5.48
N LEU A 198 2.27 20.82 5.38
CA LEU A 198 1.47 21.89 6.00
C LEU A 198 1.49 21.79 7.53
N LEU A 199 1.36 20.58 8.08
CA LEU A 199 1.44 20.35 9.53
C LEU A 199 2.84 20.62 10.09
N ASP A 200 3.88 20.16 9.39
CA ASP A 200 5.29 20.40 9.76
C ASP A 200 5.55 21.91 9.85
N THR A 201 5.14 22.66 8.83
CA THR A 201 5.30 24.13 8.75
C THR A 201 4.52 24.86 9.85
N ALA A 202 3.27 24.45 10.09
CA ALA A 202 2.41 25.07 11.12
C ALA A 202 2.94 24.83 12.54
N SER A 203 3.49 23.65 12.81
CA SER A 203 3.93 23.24 14.15
C SER A 203 4.97 24.19 14.77
N HIS A 204 5.81 24.81 13.95
CA HIS A 204 6.81 25.78 14.38
C HIS A 204 6.19 27.04 15.01
N SER A 205 4.97 27.40 14.61
CA SER A 205 4.28 28.60 15.08
C SER A 205 3.56 28.40 16.42
N TRP A 206 3.31 27.15 16.83
CA TRP A 206 2.54 26.84 18.04
C TRP A 206 3.32 27.08 19.35
N SER A 207 4.65 27.08 19.28
CA SER A 207 5.55 27.31 20.42
C SER A 207 6.00 28.77 20.56
N ALA A 208 5.45 29.69 19.78
CA ALA A 208 5.96 31.06 19.72
C ALA A 208 5.87 31.78 21.10
N PRO A 209 6.92 32.50 21.53
CA PRO A 209 6.91 33.21 22.79
C PRO A 209 5.80 34.28 22.79
N PRO A 210 5.16 34.54 23.94
CA PRO A 210 4.07 35.51 24.03
C PRO A 210 4.56 36.89 23.60
N SER A 211 4.13 37.34 22.41
CA SER A 211 4.31 38.74 22.01
C SER A 211 3.44 39.64 22.90
N LYS A 212 3.74 40.95 22.98
CA LYS A 212 2.90 41.91 23.73
C LYS A 212 1.44 41.98 23.23
N ALA A 213 1.13 41.42 22.06
CA ALA A 213 -0.24 41.25 21.56
C ALA A 213 -0.95 40.01 22.16
N ALA A 214 -0.21 38.98 22.60
CA ALA A 214 -0.76 37.74 23.15
C ALA A 214 -1.44 37.94 24.52
N SER A 215 -1.07 38.97 25.28
CA SER A 215 -1.73 39.32 26.55
C SER A 215 -3.17 39.82 26.35
N TYR A 216 -3.49 40.39 25.19
CA TYR A 216 -4.87 40.80 24.85
C TYR A 216 -5.71 39.63 24.33
N ALA A 217 -5.08 38.62 23.71
CA ALA A 217 -5.77 37.43 23.22
C ALA A 217 -6.28 36.50 24.35
N HIS A 218 -5.72 36.60 25.56
CA HIS A 218 -6.14 35.79 26.72
C HIS A 218 -7.62 36.00 27.09
N ASN A 219 -8.17 37.20 26.85
CA ASN A 219 -9.55 37.56 27.17
C ASN A 219 -10.47 37.60 25.95
N MET A 220 -10.02 37.12 24.78
CA MET A 220 -10.84 37.16 23.58
C MET A 220 -11.86 36.00 23.59
N PRO A 221 -13.15 36.26 23.28
CA PRO A 221 -14.17 35.22 23.18
C PRO A 221 -13.81 34.19 22.12
N ASP A 222 -14.27 32.95 22.31
CA ASP A 222 -13.96 31.84 21.40
C ASP A 222 -14.47 32.08 19.96
N TYR A 223 -15.51 32.91 19.78
CA TYR A 223 -16.03 33.32 18.46
C TYR A 223 -15.09 34.22 17.65
N SER A 224 -14.03 34.74 18.27
CA SER A 224 -13.04 35.58 17.59
C SER A 224 -11.94 34.77 16.88
N PHE A 225 -11.93 33.45 17.08
CA PHE A 225 -10.98 32.54 16.44
C PHE A 225 -11.65 31.88 15.23
N ALA A 226 -10.99 31.97 14.07
CA ALA A 226 -11.33 31.24 12.87
C ALA A 226 -10.26 30.15 12.62
N PRO A 227 -10.59 29.06 11.89
CA PRO A 227 -9.60 28.08 11.47
C PRO A 227 -8.44 28.74 10.73
N GLN A 228 -7.21 28.35 11.06
CA GLN A 228 -6.03 28.90 10.38
C GLN A 228 -5.84 28.35 8.97
N GLU A 229 -5.10 29.10 8.15
CA GLU A 229 -4.84 28.78 6.73
C GLU A 229 -4.32 27.36 6.52
N TYR A 230 -3.36 26.90 7.32
CA TYR A 230 -2.80 25.54 7.17
C TYR A 230 -3.87 24.45 7.32
N ILE A 231 -4.84 24.61 8.23
CA ILE A 231 -5.86 23.58 8.45
C ILE A 231 -6.99 23.68 7.43
N THR A 232 -7.30 24.89 6.94
CA THR A 232 -8.24 25.07 5.84
C THR A 232 -7.69 24.52 4.54
N GLU A 233 -6.41 24.74 4.23
CA GLU A 233 -5.75 24.16 3.06
C GLU A 233 -5.69 22.63 3.13
N ILE A 234 -5.40 22.05 4.31
CA ILE A 234 -5.52 20.59 4.50
C ILE A 234 -6.95 20.15 4.24
N GLY A 235 -7.94 20.87 4.77
CA GLY A 235 -9.36 20.53 4.59
C GLY A 235 -9.77 20.55 3.12
N GLU A 236 -9.43 21.61 2.39
CA GLU A 236 -9.67 21.75 0.96
C GLU A 236 -9.00 20.64 0.15
N TYR A 237 -7.72 20.35 0.44
CA TYR A 237 -7.01 19.25 -0.19
C TYR A 237 -7.73 17.91 0.02
N LEU A 238 -8.10 17.59 1.26
CA LEU A 238 -8.81 16.35 1.59
C LEU A 238 -10.13 16.22 0.85
N MET A 239 -10.86 17.33 0.67
CA MET A 239 -12.13 17.37 -0.07
C MET A 239 -11.97 17.16 -1.58
N THR A 240 -10.79 17.42 -2.15
CA THR A 240 -10.50 17.14 -3.56
C THR A 240 -10.08 15.69 -3.83
N LEU A 241 -9.60 14.96 -2.81
CA LEU A 241 -9.12 13.59 -2.96
C LEU A 241 -10.12 12.63 -3.63
N PRO A 242 -11.42 12.62 -3.26
CA PRO A 242 -12.38 11.72 -3.90
C PRO A 242 -12.45 11.88 -5.42
N GLN A 243 -12.36 13.11 -5.93
CA GLN A 243 -12.43 13.40 -7.38
C GLN A 243 -11.27 12.75 -8.14
N HIS A 244 -10.09 12.68 -7.52
CA HIS A 244 -8.92 12.01 -8.11
C HIS A 244 -8.99 10.48 -8.02
N LEU A 245 -9.92 9.93 -7.23
CA LEU A 245 -10.17 8.49 -7.13
C LEU A 245 -11.27 8.02 -8.08
N GLU A 246 -12.16 8.91 -8.53
CA GLU A 246 -13.24 8.62 -9.48
C GLU A 246 -12.80 7.78 -10.69
N PRO A 247 -11.66 8.04 -11.37
CA PRO A 247 -11.23 7.25 -12.52
C PRO A 247 -11.08 5.74 -12.23
N PHE A 248 -10.79 5.39 -10.98
CA PHE A 248 -10.61 4.01 -10.51
C PHE A 248 -11.85 3.42 -9.84
N LEU A 249 -12.86 4.24 -9.52
CA LEU A 249 -14.12 3.82 -8.90
C LEU A 249 -15.21 3.47 -9.91
N MET A 250 -15.14 4.02 -11.11
CA MET A 250 -16.16 3.81 -12.15
C MET A 250 -16.17 2.38 -12.73
N ARG A 251 -15.21 1.53 -12.35
CA ARG A 251 -15.12 0.13 -12.75
C ARG A 251 -14.76 -0.71 -11.54
N ASP A 252 -15.48 -1.81 -11.32
CA ASP A 252 -15.07 -2.82 -10.34
C ASP A 252 -13.63 -3.26 -10.65
N ASN A 253 -12.74 -3.04 -9.69
CA ASN A 253 -11.31 -3.27 -9.86
C ASN A 253 -10.80 -4.25 -8.78
N PRO A 254 -11.08 -5.56 -8.94
CA PRO A 254 -10.68 -6.56 -7.95
C PRO A 254 -9.17 -6.67 -7.81
N ALA A 255 -8.42 -6.34 -8.87
CA ALA A 255 -6.97 -6.29 -8.85
C ALA A 255 -6.45 -5.21 -7.89
N LEU A 256 -6.97 -3.98 -8.02
CA LEU A 256 -6.57 -2.87 -7.16
C LEU A 256 -6.99 -3.10 -5.70
N THR A 257 -8.24 -3.52 -5.47
CA THR A 257 -8.74 -3.86 -4.12
C THR A 257 -7.92 -4.98 -3.48
N GLY A 258 -7.62 -6.05 -4.22
CA GLY A 258 -6.79 -7.16 -3.74
C GLY A 258 -5.36 -6.73 -3.42
N ALA A 259 -4.73 -5.92 -4.28
CA ALA A 259 -3.38 -5.40 -4.07
C ALA A 259 -3.27 -4.56 -2.79
N LEU A 260 -4.33 -3.84 -2.43
CA LEU A 260 -4.37 -3.01 -1.24
C LEU A 260 -4.66 -3.76 0.03
N HIS A 261 -5.46 -4.82 -0.01
CA HIS A 261 -5.59 -5.69 1.16
C HIS A 261 -4.24 -6.34 1.50
N VAL A 262 -3.46 -6.72 0.49
CA VAL A 262 -2.06 -7.16 0.67
C VAL A 262 -1.16 -6.03 1.17
N GLY A 263 -1.43 -4.80 0.73
CA GLY A 263 -0.70 -3.57 1.02
C GLY A 263 -0.91 -2.96 2.41
N GLY A 264 -2.15 -2.98 2.91
CA GLY A 264 -2.64 -2.20 4.06
C GLY A 264 -2.61 -2.93 5.41
N GLY A 265 -2.26 -4.22 5.42
CA GLY A 265 -2.20 -5.05 6.62
C GLY A 265 -3.58 -5.43 7.19
N GLU A 266 -3.59 -6.46 8.04
CA GLU A 266 -4.82 -7.05 8.62
C GLU A 266 -5.69 -6.06 9.43
N GLY A 267 -5.11 -4.94 9.87
CA GLY A 267 -5.82 -3.90 10.63
C GLY A 267 -6.69 -2.95 9.80
N ALA A 268 -6.50 -2.87 8.47
CA ALA A 268 -7.28 -1.99 7.60
C ALA A 268 -8.69 -2.52 7.31
N ALA A 269 -8.87 -3.85 7.33
CA ALA A 269 -10.15 -4.51 7.03
C ALA A 269 -11.15 -4.49 8.20
N ALA A 270 -10.68 -4.42 9.45
CA ALA A 270 -11.53 -4.51 10.64
C ALA A 270 -12.21 -3.19 11.05
N GLN A 271 -11.76 -2.05 10.50
CA GLN A 271 -12.26 -0.71 10.85
C GLN A 271 -12.81 0.07 9.65
N ALA A 272 -12.75 -0.49 8.44
CA ALA A 272 -13.56 -0.02 7.34
C ALA A 272 -15.01 -0.42 7.64
N GLY A 273 -15.83 0.53 8.10
CA GLY A 273 -17.28 0.34 8.20
C GLY A 273 -17.79 -0.35 6.94
N GLY A 274 -18.52 -1.45 7.13
CA GLY A 274 -18.77 -2.45 6.09
C GLY A 274 -19.24 -1.87 4.76
N GLY A 275 -18.64 -2.36 3.67
CA GLY A 275 -19.08 -2.13 2.30
C GLY A 275 -18.22 -1.15 1.47
N GLY A 276 -17.20 -0.52 2.07
CA GLY A 276 -16.39 0.47 1.37
C GLY A 276 -15.43 -0.11 0.33
N GLY A 277 -15.39 0.50 -0.86
CA GLY A 277 -14.50 0.12 -1.96
C GLY A 277 -13.05 0.55 -1.71
N PHE A 278 -12.20 0.48 -2.74
CA PHE A 278 -10.82 0.95 -2.68
C PHE A 278 -10.70 2.38 -2.11
N ALA A 279 -11.51 3.31 -2.61
CA ALA A 279 -11.41 4.71 -2.20
C ALA A 279 -11.61 4.89 -0.69
N ASP A 280 -12.55 4.19 -0.09
CA ASP A 280 -12.82 4.30 1.35
C ASP A 280 -11.63 3.82 2.20
N LEU A 281 -10.94 2.76 1.75
CA LEU A 281 -9.71 2.28 2.40
C LEU A 281 -8.59 3.33 2.34
N LEU A 282 -8.34 3.89 1.16
CA LEU A 282 -7.27 4.89 0.97
C LEU A 282 -7.60 6.19 1.70
N LEU A 283 -8.81 6.71 1.54
CA LEU A 283 -9.27 7.93 2.22
C LEU A 283 -9.23 7.74 3.74
N GLY A 284 -9.65 6.58 4.24
CA GLY A 284 -9.54 6.25 5.66
C GLY A 284 -8.10 6.20 6.17
N MET A 285 -7.15 5.74 5.36
CA MET A 285 -5.72 5.79 5.70
C MET A 285 -5.18 7.22 5.74
N VAL A 286 -5.56 8.06 4.78
CA VAL A 286 -5.17 9.48 4.77
C VAL A 286 -5.79 10.21 5.95
N ALA A 287 -7.09 10.06 6.20
CA ALA A 287 -7.80 10.66 7.33
C ALA A 287 -7.17 10.30 8.69
N ARG A 288 -6.88 9.01 8.90
CA ARG A 288 -6.17 8.55 10.12
C ARG A 288 -4.75 9.09 10.19
N GLY A 289 -4.02 9.09 9.08
CA GLY A 289 -2.68 9.65 8.98
C GLY A 289 -2.64 11.13 9.34
N THR A 290 -3.62 11.91 8.86
CA THR A 290 -3.78 13.33 9.18
C THR A 290 -4.02 13.52 10.67
N CYS A 291 -4.96 12.76 11.25
CA CYS A 291 -5.24 12.83 12.69
C CYS A 291 -4.02 12.48 13.54
N GLN A 292 -3.33 11.39 13.19
CA GLN A 292 -2.18 10.90 13.94
C GLN A 292 -1.01 11.88 13.85
N THR A 293 -0.68 12.36 12.64
CA THR A 293 0.40 13.32 12.44
C THR A 293 0.11 14.64 13.14
N TYR A 294 -1.14 15.11 13.10
CA TYR A 294 -1.53 16.32 13.81
C TYR A 294 -1.43 16.14 15.33
N LEU A 295 -1.89 15.00 15.86
CA LEU A 295 -1.72 14.65 17.27
C LEU A 295 -0.25 14.62 17.69
N ASP A 296 0.61 13.98 16.91
CA ASP A 296 2.04 13.85 17.20
C ASP A 296 2.71 15.23 17.23
N HIS A 297 2.40 16.11 16.28
CA HIS A 297 2.90 17.49 16.28
C HIS A 297 2.43 18.28 17.49
N ILE A 298 1.15 18.16 17.88
CA ILE A 298 0.62 18.84 19.07
C ILE A 298 1.36 18.35 20.31
N LEU A 299 1.50 17.04 20.48
CA LEU A 299 2.16 16.44 21.65
C LEU A 299 3.68 16.70 21.70
N ALA A 300 4.30 17.04 20.56
CA ALA A 300 5.70 17.44 20.48
C ALA A 300 5.93 18.91 20.90
N VAL A 301 4.88 19.73 21.01
CA VAL A 301 5.00 21.12 21.47
C VAL A 301 5.45 21.14 22.93
N SER A 302 6.48 21.91 23.24
CA SER A 302 7.03 21.97 24.60
C SER A 302 6.28 22.95 25.50
N GLN A 303 5.82 24.08 24.96
CA GLN A 303 5.01 25.07 25.67
C GLN A 303 3.95 25.69 24.76
N LEU A 304 2.71 25.75 25.24
CA LEU A 304 1.58 26.36 24.55
C LEU A 304 1.15 27.64 25.26
N THR A 305 0.93 28.70 24.49
CA THR A 305 0.26 29.89 24.98
C THR A 305 -1.26 29.63 25.12
N PRO A 306 -1.99 30.35 26.00
CA PRO A 306 -3.44 30.21 26.09
C PRO A 306 -4.17 30.43 24.77
N ALA A 307 -3.71 31.40 23.97
CA ALA A 307 -4.26 31.67 22.64
C ALA A 307 -4.00 30.53 21.66
N ALA A 308 -2.78 29.97 21.64
CA ALA A 308 -2.45 28.80 20.80
C ALA A 308 -3.26 27.57 21.21
N SER A 309 -3.48 27.34 22.51
CA SER A 309 -4.32 26.26 23.03
C SER A 309 -5.76 26.36 22.51
N LYS A 310 -6.35 27.56 22.57
CA LYS A 310 -7.70 27.80 22.02
C LYS A 310 -7.73 27.62 20.50
N GLN A 311 -6.75 28.19 19.79
CA GLN A 311 -6.67 28.12 18.34
C GLN A 311 -6.57 26.68 17.83
N LEU A 312 -5.66 25.86 18.40
CA LEU A 312 -5.54 24.44 18.06
C LEU A 312 -6.86 23.70 18.25
N ALA A 313 -7.61 24.02 19.32
CA ALA A 313 -8.89 23.39 19.59
C ALA A 313 -10.02 23.84 18.64
N ILE A 314 -9.88 24.99 17.98
CA ILE A 314 -10.74 25.43 16.86
C ILE A 314 -10.33 24.72 15.57
N ASP A 315 -9.03 24.65 15.29
CA ASP A 315 -8.48 24.01 14.10
C ASP A 315 -8.79 22.50 14.07
N ILE A 316 -8.65 21.78 15.21
CA ILE A 316 -9.04 20.36 15.33
C ILE A 316 -10.54 20.18 15.07
N LYS A 317 -11.39 21.11 15.55
CA LYS A 317 -12.83 21.04 15.31
C LYS A 317 -13.15 21.20 13.82
N TYR A 318 -12.49 22.13 13.14
CA TYR A 318 -12.64 22.30 11.69
C TYR A 318 -12.25 21.02 10.94
N LEU A 319 -11.09 20.43 11.26
CA LEU A 319 -10.69 19.15 10.67
C LEU A 319 -11.73 18.06 10.91
N GLY A 320 -12.30 18.00 12.11
CA GLY A 320 -13.35 17.03 12.42
C GLY A 320 -14.57 17.14 11.50
N ASN A 321 -15.05 18.36 11.26
CA ASN A 321 -16.15 18.59 10.33
C ASN A 321 -15.79 18.13 8.90
N VAL A 322 -14.59 18.45 8.42
CA VAL A 322 -14.13 18.03 7.08
C VAL A 322 -14.08 16.50 6.96
N LEU A 323 -13.58 15.82 7.99
CA LEU A 323 -13.55 14.36 8.00
C LEU A 323 -14.96 13.77 8.04
N GLU A 324 -15.88 14.36 8.81
CA GLU A 324 -17.28 13.93 8.86
C GLU A 324 -17.95 14.06 7.48
N ASP A 325 -17.68 15.15 6.75
CA ASP A 325 -18.16 15.35 5.37
C ASP A 325 -17.62 14.28 4.40
N LEU A 326 -16.42 13.74 4.68
CA LEU A 326 -15.81 12.63 3.93
C LEU A 326 -16.25 11.23 4.44
N GLY A 327 -17.08 11.16 5.47
CA GLY A 327 -17.54 9.90 6.07
C GLY A 327 -16.61 9.29 7.11
N PHE A 328 -15.65 10.05 7.64
CA PHE A 328 -14.69 9.62 8.66
C PHE A 328 -14.83 10.43 9.96
N GLY A 329 -14.32 9.88 11.07
CA GLY A 329 -14.27 10.58 12.35
C GLY A 329 -12.84 10.96 12.73
N LEU A 330 -12.70 11.97 13.61
CA LEU A 330 -11.44 12.23 14.30
C LEU A 330 -11.03 11.01 15.13
N LEU A 331 -9.72 10.76 15.22
CA LEU A 331 -9.18 9.78 16.16
C LEU A 331 -9.56 10.13 17.60
N ASP A 332 -10.00 9.15 18.39
CA ASP A 332 -10.39 9.35 19.79
C ASP A 332 -9.36 10.16 20.58
N SER A 333 -8.07 9.85 20.42
CA SER A 333 -6.99 10.57 21.11
C SER A 333 -6.95 12.07 20.74
N LEU A 334 -7.21 12.41 19.48
CA LEU A 334 -7.25 13.80 19.00
C LEU A 334 -8.53 14.52 19.49
N GLN A 335 -9.66 13.80 19.58
CA GLN A 335 -10.88 14.32 20.21
C GLN A 335 -10.65 14.66 21.68
N HIS A 336 -10.00 13.76 22.44
CA HIS A 336 -9.63 14.02 23.83
C HIS A 336 -8.70 15.23 23.94
N VAL A 337 -7.67 15.33 23.10
CA VAL A 337 -6.78 16.50 23.09
C VAL A 337 -7.54 17.80 22.81
N SER A 338 -8.49 17.81 21.86
CA SER A 338 -9.34 18.98 21.58
C SER A 338 -10.12 19.46 22.81
N VAL A 339 -10.66 18.53 23.60
CA VAL A 339 -11.34 18.85 24.88
C VAL A 339 -10.32 19.38 25.89
N LEU A 340 -9.20 18.68 26.10
CA LEU A 340 -8.17 19.02 27.09
C LEU A 340 -7.55 20.40 26.85
N LEU A 341 -7.41 20.83 25.60
CA LEU A 341 -6.89 22.15 25.23
C LEU A 341 -7.84 23.30 25.65
N LYS A 342 -9.13 23.03 25.84
CA LYS A 342 -10.14 24.02 26.23
C LYS A 342 -10.39 24.11 27.73
N VAL A 343 -10.04 23.07 28.50
CA VAL A 343 -10.35 23.03 29.94
C VAL A 343 -9.62 24.18 30.68
N PRO A 344 -10.32 24.99 31.51
CA PRO A 344 -9.68 26.01 32.34
C PRO A 344 -8.64 25.41 33.31
N ALA A 345 -7.58 26.15 33.62
CA ALA A 345 -6.50 25.65 34.50
C ALA A 345 -7.00 25.28 35.90
N GLU A 346 -7.98 26.01 36.43
CA GLU A 346 -8.57 25.83 37.76
C GLU A 346 -9.39 24.55 37.88
N GLU A 347 -10.02 24.14 36.77
CA GLU A 347 -10.93 23.00 36.71
C GLU A 347 -10.30 21.79 35.99
N TYR A 348 -9.00 21.87 35.70
CA TYR A 348 -8.33 20.86 34.89
C TYR A 348 -8.41 19.48 35.52
N GLN A 349 -8.16 19.34 36.82
CA GLN A 349 -8.15 18.03 37.47
C GLN A 349 -9.54 17.40 37.61
N SER A 350 -10.59 18.20 37.82
CA SER A 350 -11.96 17.72 37.99
C SER A 350 -12.58 17.31 36.65
N GLN A 351 -12.35 18.07 35.59
CA GLN A 351 -12.95 17.84 34.28
C GLN A 351 -12.21 16.79 33.41
N THR A 352 -11.00 16.36 33.79
CA THR A 352 -10.21 15.40 32.97
C THR A 352 -10.24 13.95 33.46
N THR A 353 -11.09 13.62 34.43
CA THR A 353 -11.14 12.30 35.10
C THR A 353 -11.51 11.13 34.16
N GLY A 354 -12.14 11.39 33.02
CA GLY A 354 -12.48 10.37 32.01
C GLY A 354 -11.51 10.25 30.83
N ALA A 355 -10.50 11.12 30.73
CA ALA A 355 -9.58 11.14 29.59
C ALA A 355 -8.34 10.25 29.83
N PRO A 356 -7.67 9.76 28.77
CA PRO A 356 -6.46 8.94 28.91
C PRO A 356 -5.36 9.64 29.73
N PRO A 357 -4.86 9.04 30.83
CA PRO A 357 -3.94 9.71 31.76
C PRO A 357 -2.68 10.26 31.11
N LYS A 358 -2.16 9.59 30.07
CA LYS A 358 -1.01 10.03 29.30
C LYS A 358 -1.27 11.36 28.58
N LEU A 359 -2.43 11.51 27.94
CA LEU A 359 -2.81 12.74 27.24
C LEU A 359 -3.07 13.87 28.22
N VAL A 360 -3.74 13.57 29.35
CA VAL A 360 -3.98 14.54 30.43
C VAL A 360 -2.67 15.12 30.93
N ALA A 361 -1.69 14.25 31.23
CA ALA A 361 -0.37 14.65 31.72
C ALA A 361 0.41 15.47 30.68
N ALA A 362 0.41 15.03 29.41
CA ALA A 362 1.08 15.73 28.32
C ALA A 362 0.51 17.15 28.13
N VAL A 363 -0.82 17.29 27.96
CA VAL A 363 -1.46 18.59 27.75
C VAL A 363 -1.30 19.50 28.98
N ARG A 364 -1.34 18.95 30.20
CA ARG A 364 -1.06 19.70 31.43
C ARG A 364 0.34 20.30 31.43
N GLN A 365 1.33 19.50 31.05
CA GLN A 365 2.73 19.93 30.97
C GLN A 365 2.93 21.00 29.89
N MET A 366 2.38 20.80 28.69
CA MET A 366 2.47 21.78 27.60
C MET A 366 1.86 23.13 27.97
N ARG A 367 0.77 23.13 28.75
CA ARG A 367 0.07 24.35 29.18
C ARG A 367 0.61 24.94 30.49
N ASN A 368 1.66 24.37 31.08
CA ASN A 368 2.24 24.78 32.37
C ASN A 368 1.19 24.86 33.51
N ILE A 369 0.23 23.93 33.56
CA ILE A 369 -0.80 23.89 34.61
C ILE A 369 -0.19 23.19 35.85
N PRO A 370 -0.23 23.79 37.05
CA PRO A 370 0.34 23.20 38.26
C PRO A 370 -0.32 21.88 38.62
N SER A 371 0.46 20.94 39.17
CA SER A 371 -0.08 19.69 39.73
C SER A 371 -0.59 19.98 41.14
N THR A 372 -1.86 20.32 41.27
CA THR A 372 -2.54 20.34 42.58
C THR A 372 -3.00 18.97 43.01
#